data_AF-A0A8H8M6P0-F1
#
_entry.id   AF-A0A8H8M6P0-F1
#
_cell.length_a   1.000
_cell.length_b   1.000
_cell.length_c   1.000
_cell.angle_alpha   90.00
_cell.angle_beta   90.00
_cell.angle_gamma   90.00
#
_symmetry.space_group_name_H-M   'P 1'
#
loop_
_entity.id
_entity.type
_entity.pdbx_description
1 polymer ?
#
loop_
_entity_poly.entity_id
_entity_poly.type
_entity_poly.pdbx_seq_one_letter_code
_entity_poly.pdbx_strand_id
1 'polypeptide(L)'
;MRFLAAAASIFLISVSAAPAELPTLHKRAAVIADGNSVHDGNLPDWNFKYHAAGYLAKGGCPANSNITTCYIYSLSSDPAKNTEQDPYGVTIQDVILNAPSHPADGRIRRYTFKMTLDPSLTYTSSNSCPLVEIVSPDENASIPLNQFTGKHTHQTWTLKSGPGGWADVKVVDEATGATLLRYNATGQNSQGTYYMRVGTDRAADNNLKPLKVYWGDWLGKYI
;
A
#
# COMPACT_ATOMS: atom_id res chain seq x y z
N MET A 1 73.24 -40.72 -31.35
CA MET A 1 72.47 -40.22 -30.19
C MET A 1 71.36 -39.32 -30.71
N ARG A 2 70.09 -39.71 -30.51
CA ARG A 2 68.90 -38.98 -30.99
C ARG A 2 68.45 -37.99 -29.90
N PHE A 3 68.34 -36.70 -30.24
CA PHE A 3 67.72 -35.69 -29.38
C PHE A 3 66.21 -35.66 -29.64
N LEU A 4 65.39 -35.87 -28.60
CA LEU A 4 63.96 -35.55 -28.61
C LEU A 4 63.78 -34.08 -28.21
N ALA A 5 63.13 -33.29 -29.06
CA ALA A 5 62.65 -31.96 -28.72
C ALA A 5 61.17 -32.05 -28.31
N ALA A 6 60.86 -31.63 -27.08
CA ALA A 6 59.49 -31.53 -26.58
C ALA A 6 58.95 -30.11 -26.83
N ALA A 7 57.83 -30.01 -27.55
CA ALA A 7 57.12 -28.75 -27.76
C ALA A 7 56.05 -28.57 -26.66
N ALA A 8 56.18 -27.52 -25.85
CA ALA A 8 55.19 -27.14 -24.84
C ALA A 8 54.18 -26.17 -25.47
N SER A 9 52.91 -26.57 -25.55
CA SER A 9 51.79 -25.71 -25.93
C SER A 9 51.23 -25.02 -24.69
N ILE A 10 51.21 -23.69 -24.70
CA ILE A 10 50.60 -22.86 -23.66
C ILE A 10 49.18 -22.48 -24.11
N PHE A 11 48.16 -23.01 -23.42
CA PHE A 11 46.77 -22.56 -23.58
C PHE A 11 46.54 -21.31 -22.72
N LEU A 12 46.24 -20.17 -23.36
CA LEU A 12 45.79 -18.94 -22.70
C LEU A 12 44.28 -19.04 -22.43
N ILE A 13 43.90 -19.17 -21.17
CA ILE A 13 42.50 -19.08 -20.72
C ILE A 13 42.14 -17.59 -20.61
N SER A 14 41.37 -17.07 -21.57
CA SER A 14 40.75 -15.74 -21.45
C SER A 14 39.52 -15.84 -20.53
N VAL A 15 39.63 -15.28 -19.33
CA VAL A 15 38.49 -15.12 -18.41
C VAL A 15 37.79 -13.83 -18.78
N SER A 16 36.70 -13.92 -19.55
CA SER A 16 35.78 -12.80 -19.74
C SER A 16 35.04 -12.55 -18.43
N ALA A 17 35.48 -11.55 -17.67
CA ALA A 17 34.73 -11.04 -16.53
C ALA A 17 33.40 -10.47 -17.05
N ALA A 18 32.29 -11.10 -16.70
CA ALA A 18 30.97 -10.52 -16.93
C ALA A 18 30.91 -9.16 -16.22
N PRO A 19 30.33 -8.12 -16.85
CA PRO A 19 30.14 -6.84 -16.18
C PRO A 19 29.30 -7.10 -14.92
N ALA A 20 29.88 -6.79 -13.76
CA ALA A 20 29.12 -6.71 -12.53
C ALA A 20 28.10 -5.58 -12.75
N GLU A 21 26.82 -5.94 -12.93
CA GLU A 21 25.74 -4.99 -12.77
C GLU A 21 25.87 -4.44 -11.35
N LEU A 22 26.39 -3.21 -11.24
CA LEU A 22 26.38 -2.48 -9.99
C LEU A 22 24.91 -2.45 -9.55
N PRO A 23 24.57 -2.92 -8.33
CA PRO A 23 23.20 -2.81 -7.86
C PRO A 23 22.85 -1.33 -7.95
N THR A 24 21.91 -1.03 -8.84
CA THR A 24 21.32 0.30 -8.96
C THR A 24 20.97 0.72 -7.54
N LEU A 25 21.40 1.93 -7.15
CA LEU A 25 21.11 2.53 -5.86
C LEU A 25 19.59 2.81 -5.78
N HIS A 26 18.79 1.75 -5.77
CA HIS A 26 17.40 1.81 -5.39
C HIS A 26 17.41 2.45 -4.01
N LYS A 27 16.83 3.65 -3.92
CA LYS A 27 16.70 4.39 -2.66
C LYS A 27 16.19 3.41 -1.60
N ARG A 28 17.05 3.10 -0.63
CA ARG A 28 16.69 2.23 0.49
C ARG A 28 15.43 2.79 1.12
N ALA A 29 14.47 1.91 1.43
CA ALA A 29 13.27 2.32 2.14
C ALA A 29 13.69 2.92 3.49
N ALA A 30 13.21 4.14 3.77
CA ALA A 30 13.36 4.76 5.07
C ALA A 30 12.29 4.17 5.99
N VAL A 31 12.69 3.29 6.90
CA VAL A 31 11.78 2.62 7.83
C VAL A 31 11.19 3.65 8.79
N ILE A 32 9.86 3.63 8.91
CA ILE A 32 9.06 4.50 9.79
C ILE A 32 8.56 3.67 10.98
N ALA A 33 8.05 2.46 10.72
CA ALA A 33 7.71 1.45 11.71
C ALA A 33 8.29 0.10 11.23
N ASP A 34 8.98 -0.62 12.11
CA ASP A 34 9.64 -1.89 11.77
C ASP A 34 8.74 -3.13 12.00
N GLY A 35 7.59 -2.93 12.64
CA GLY A 35 6.63 -3.97 12.99
C GLY A 35 6.93 -4.72 14.30
N ASN A 36 7.91 -4.28 15.10
CA ASN A 36 8.22 -4.87 16.41
C ASN A 36 7.42 -4.25 17.57
N SER A 37 6.91 -3.03 17.37
CA SER A 37 6.04 -2.31 18.31
C SER A 37 5.09 -1.41 17.53
N VAL A 38 4.04 -0.92 18.22
CA VAL A 38 3.14 0.10 17.67
C VAL A 38 3.87 1.44 17.54
N HIS A 39 3.71 2.10 16.41
CA HIS A 39 4.21 3.45 16.18
C HIS A 39 3.09 4.38 15.68
N ASP A 40 3.08 5.59 16.22
CA ASP A 40 2.22 6.68 15.79
C ASP A 40 3.05 7.87 15.30
N GLY A 41 2.53 8.62 14.33
CA GLY A 41 3.16 9.87 13.92
C GLY A 41 2.52 10.51 12.69
N ASN A 42 3.29 11.36 12.01
CA ASN A 42 2.88 11.99 10.76
C ASN A 42 3.80 11.59 9.61
N LEU A 43 3.21 11.32 8.44
CA LEU A 43 3.97 11.11 7.21
C LEU A 43 4.49 12.46 6.66
N PRO A 44 5.73 12.50 6.14
CA PRO A 44 6.37 13.75 5.73
C PRO A 44 5.78 14.43 4.48
N ASP A 45 5.11 13.70 3.58
CA ASP A 45 4.70 14.27 2.27
C ASP A 45 3.27 14.83 2.26
N TRP A 46 2.36 14.25 3.04
CA TRP A 46 0.91 14.52 2.91
C TRP A 46 0.21 14.87 4.23
N ASN A 47 0.97 15.01 5.32
CA ASN A 47 0.43 15.25 6.66
C ASN A 47 -0.62 14.20 7.09
N PHE A 48 -0.43 12.97 6.63
CA PHE A 48 -1.22 11.84 7.10
C PHE A 48 -0.77 11.48 8.50
N LYS A 49 -1.73 11.26 9.39
CA LYS A 49 -1.44 10.59 10.66
C LYS A 49 -1.33 9.10 10.40
N TYR A 50 -0.29 8.46 10.88
CA TYR A 50 -0.17 7.01 10.83
C TYR A 50 -0.28 6.41 12.22
N HIS A 51 -0.84 5.21 12.25
CA HIS A 51 -0.78 4.25 13.35
C HIS A 51 -0.33 2.92 12.72
N ALA A 52 0.67 2.25 13.28
CA ALA A 52 1.22 1.05 12.67
C ALA A 52 1.78 0.08 13.72
N ALA A 53 1.08 -1.03 13.92
CA ALA A 53 1.66 -2.24 14.51
C ALA A 53 2.52 -3.03 13.49
N GLY A 54 2.24 -2.86 12.20
CA GLY A 54 2.97 -3.46 11.08
C GLY A 54 4.22 -2.72 10.62
N TYR A 55 4.84 -3.24 9.56
CA TYR A 55 5.94 -2.55 8.89
C TYR A 55 5.40 -1.40 8.04
N LEU A 56 6.03 -0.24 8.13
CA LEU A 56 5.75 0.95 7.32
C LEU A 56 7.06 1.64 6.94
N ALA A 57 7.25 1.97 5.67
CA ALA A 57 8.42 2.69 5.21
C ALA A 57 8.12 3.61 4.03
N LYS A 58 8.94 4.67 3.89
CA LYS A 58 8.94 5.54 2.71
C LYS A 58 9.94 5.01 1.67
N GLY A 59 9.49 4.79 0.44
CA GLY A 59 10.25 4.19 -0.66
C GLY A 59 10.07 2.68 -0.77
N GLY A 60 10.97 1.99 -1.47
CA GLY A 60 10.92 0.54 -1.66
C GLY A 60 9.83 0.04 -2.63
N CYS A 61 9.19 0.93 -3.39
CA CYS A 61 8.23 0.55 -4.41
C CYS A 61 8.87 -0.29 -5.54
N PRO A 62 8.13 -1.21 -6.16
CA PRO A 62 8.54 -1.88 -7.38
C PRO A 62 8.83 -0.86 -8.48
N ALA A 63 9.88 -1.09 -9.26
CA ALA A 63 10.28 -0.16 -10.33
C ALA A 63 9.17 0.07 -11.38
N ASN A 64 8.28 -0.91 -11.57
CA ASN A 64 7.15 -0.87 -12.49
C ASN A 64 5.85 -0.29 -11.91
N SER A 65 5.84 0.16 -10.65
CA SER A 65 4.62 0.63 -9.99
C SER A 65 4.17 2.04 -10.40
N ASN A 66 5.02 2.81 -11.10
CA ASN A 66 4.81 4.23 -11.43
C ASN A 66 4.42 5.13 -10.24
N ILE A 67 4.70 4.71 -9.00
CA ILE A 67 4.46 5.52 -7.79
C ILE A 67 5.71 6.37 -7.52
N THR A 68 5.57 7.69 -7.65
CA THR A 68 6.71 8.63 -7.50
C THR A 68 7.06 8.86 -6.04
N THR A 69 6.07 9.28 -5.25
CA THR A 69 6.17 9.39 -3.79
C THR A 69 5.53 8.15 -3.20
N CYS A 70 6.37 7.20 -2.80
CA CYS A 70 5.95 5.86 -2.42
C CYS A 70 6.05 5.61 -0.92
N TYR A 71 5.05 4.90 -0.42
CA TYR A 71 5.10 4.21 0.86
C TYR A 71 4.77 2.73 0.66
N ILE A 72 5.42 1.89 1.46
CA ILE A 72 5.15 0.47 1.55
C ILE A 72 4.67 0.19 2.98
N TYR A 73 3.65 -0.66 3.11
CA TYR A 73 3.36 -1.30 4.37
C TYR A 73 3.17 -2.81 4.21
N SER A 74 3.39 -3.55 5.28
CA SER A 74 3.15 -4.98 5.31
C SER A 74 2.77 -5.52 6.68
N LEU A 75 1.93 -6.57 6.67
CA LEU A 75 1.52 -7.33 7.84
C LEU A 75 1.97 -8.79 7.73
N SER A 76 2.44 -9.34 8.83
CA SER A 76 2.90 -10.72 8.97
C SER A 76 1.77 -11.74 8.82
N SER A 77 2.07 -12.92 8.28
CA SER A 77 1.18 -14.09 8.37
C SER A 77 1.18 -14.77 9.75
N ASP A 78 2.13 -14.41 10.61
CA ASP A 78 2.21 -14.89 11.99
C ASP A 78 1.27 -14.04 12.87
N PRO A 79 0.20 -14.62 13.45
CA PRO A 79 -0.76 -13.88 14.27
C PRO A 79 -0.17 -13.32 15.57
N ALA A 80 1.02 -13.76 15.98
CA ALA A 80 1.70 -13.21 17.15
C ALA A 80 2.55 -11.97 16.84
N LYS A 81 2.69 -11.58 15.56
CA LYS A 81 3.50 -10.44 15.12
C LYS A 81 2.64 -9.29 14.62
N ASN A 82 3.19 -8.08 14.69
CA ASN A 82 2.53 -6.85 14.26
C ASN A 82 1.19 -6.62 14.97
N THR A 83 1.12 -6.96 16.25
CA THR A 83 -0.14 -6.99 16.99
C THR A 83 -0.30 -5.83 17.97
N GLU A 84 -1.55 -5.45 18.17
CA GLU A 84 -2.00 -4.59 19.25
C GLU A 84 -3.38 -5.02 19.76
N GLN A 85 -3.90 -4.34 20.79
CA GLN A 85 -5.26 -4.53 21.28
C GLN A 85 -6.14 -3.38 20.82
N ASP A 86 -7.22 -3.69 20.12
CA ASP A 86 -8.23 -2.70 19.77
C ASP A 86 -9.00 -2.21 21.03
N PRO A 87 -9.85 -1.17 20.92
CA PRO A 87 -10.64 -0.67 22.06
C PRO A 87 -11.60 -1.69 22.70
N TYR A 88 -11.85 -2.82 22.05
CA TYR A 88 -12.72 -3.90 22.53
C TYR A 88 -11.92 -5.10 23.08
N GLY A 89 -10.59 -5.00 23.14
CA GLY A 89 -9.70 -6.08 23.61
C GLY A 89 -9.53 -7.22 22.61
N VAL A 90 -9.73 -6.95 21.32
CA VAL A 90 -9.42 -7.89 20.24
C VAL A 90 -7.98 -7.66 19.79
N THR A 91 -7.20 -8.73 19.71
CA THR A 91 -5.88 -8.67 19.11
C THR A 91 -6.01 -8.46 17.60
N ILE A 92 -5.47 -7.36 17.10
CA ILE A 92 -5.49 -7.00 15.67
C ILE A 92 -4.07 -6.84 15.14
N GLN A 93 -3.93 -6.89 13.82
CA GLN A 93 -2.76 -6.41 13.08
C GLN A 93 -3.18 -5.23 12.22
N ASP A 94 -2.37 -4.17 12.23
CA ASP A 94 -2.76 -2.96 11.52
C ASP A 94 -1.59 -2.15 10.94
N VAL A 95 -1.91 -1.39 9.89
CA VAL A 95 -1.21 -0.18 9.47
C VAL A 95 -2.29 0.75 8.92
N ILE A 96 -2.58 1.83 9.62
CA ILE A 96 -3.65 2.78 9.32
C ILE A 96 -3.06 4.16 9.04
N LEU A 97 -3.46 4.77 7.93
CA LEU A 97 -2.98 6.06 7.46
C LEU A 97 -4.21 6.97 7.25
N ASN A 98 -4.39 7.93 8.15
CA ASN A 98 -5.53 8.84 8.14
C ASN A 98 -5.13 10.16 7.49
N ALA A 99 -5.83 10.52 6.41
CA ALA A 99 -5.72 11.84 5.80
C ALA A 99 -6.21 12.93 6.78
N PRO A 100 -5.82 14.20 6.59
CA PRO A 100 -6.38 15.30 7.35
C PRO A 100 -7.92 15.34 7.32
N SER A 101 -8.54 15.60 8.46
CA SER A 101 -9.99 15.71 8.56
C SER A 101 -10.52 16.99 7.93
N HIS A 102 -11.76 16.92 7.45
CA HIS A 102 -12.48 18.03 6.84
C HIS A 102 -13.90 18.16 7.38
N PRO A 103 -14.46 19.38 7.41
CA PRO A 103 -15.85 19.59 7.79
C PRO A 103 -16.81 19.00 6.73
N ALA A 104 -17.96 18.54 7.20
CA ALA A 104 -19.08 18.04 6.39
C ALA A 104 -19.96 19.19 5.87
N ASP A 105 -19.37 20.11 5.10
CA ASP A 105 -19.94 21.42 4.76
C ASP A 105 -20.64 21.50 3.39
N GLY A 106 -20.91 20.35 2.75
CA GLY A 106 -21.56 20.33 1.42
C GLY A 106 -20.58 20.47 0.26
N ARG A 107 -19.30 20.77 0.50
CA ARG A 107 -18.30 20.94 -0.56
C ARG A 107 -17.89 19.59 -1.16
N ILE A 108 -17.48 19.65 -2.42
CA ILE A 108 -17.01 18.48 -3.15
C ILE A 108 -15.49 18.42 -3.05
N ARG A 109 -14.96 17.27 -2.64
CA ARG A 109 -13.53 16.96 -2.67
C ARG A 109 -13.26 15.79 -3.58
N ARG A 110 -12.16 15.86 -4.30
CA ARG A 110 -11.60 14.76 -5.07
C ARG A 110 -10.26 14.35 -4.52
N TYR A 111 -10.10 13.05 -4.33
CA TYR A 111 -8.85 12.41 -3.97
C TYR A 111 -8.40 11.51 -5.10
N THR A 112 -7.11 11.54 -5.40
CA THR A 112 -6.46 10.62 -6.33
C THR A 112 -5.21 10.06 -5.71
N PHE A 113 -4.97 8.78 -5.91
CA PHE A 113 -3.76 8.10 -5.44
C PHE A 113 -3.54 6.82 -6.22
N LYS A 114 -2.33 6.28 -6.14
CA LYS A 114 -1.94 5.01 -6.73
C LYS A 114 -1.76 3.95 -5.66
N MET A 115 -2.07 2.71 -6.01
CA MET A 115 -1.93 1.58 -5.11
C MET A 115 -1.59 0.30 -5.88
N THR A 116 -0.68 -0.48 -5.35
CA THR A 116 -0.31 -1.80 -5.86
C THR A 116 -0.35 -2.80 -4.71
N LEU A 117 -1.10 -3.88 -4.88
CA LEU A 117 -0.99 -5.05 -4.02
C LEU A 117 0.11 -5.97 -4.53
N ASP A 118 0.95 -6.48 -3.63
CA ASP A 118 2.00 -7.44 -3.99
C ASP A 118 1.38 -8.63 -4.76
N PRO A 119 1.90 -9.00 -5.94
CA PRO A 119 1.34 -10.08 -6.75
C PRO A 119 1.43 -11.46 -6.08
N SER A 120 2.31 -11.64 -5.10
CA SER A 120 2.38 -12.86 -4.28
C SER A 120 1.24 -12.96 -3.25
N LEU A 121 0.41 -11.92 -3.13
CA LEU A 121 -0.73 -11.89 -2.23
C LEU A 121 -1.82 -12.87 -2.68
N THR A 122 -1.78 -14.09 -2.18
CA THR A 122 -2.84 -15.08 -2.34
C THR A 122 -3.94 -14.82 -1.31
N TYR A 123 -4.67 -13.71 -1.48
CA TYR A 123 -5.73 -13.36 -0.53
C TYR A 123 -6.93 -14.30 -0.69
N THR A 124 -7.06 -15.25 0.24
CA THR A 124 -8.22 -16.16 0.37
C THR A 124 -8.90 -16.06 1.73
N SER A 125 -8.60 -15.02 2.52
CA SER A 125 -9.26 -14.80 3.81
C SER A 125 -10.74 -14.52 3.59
N SER A 126 -11.59 -15.20 4.33
CA SER A 126 -13.05 -14.97 4.38
C SER A 126 -13.41 -13.67 5.12
N ASN A 127 -12.47 -13.05 5.83
CA ASN A 127 -12.70 -11.85 6.63
C ASN A 127 -12.47 -10.59 5.77
N SER A 128 -13.33 -9.59 5.93
CA SER A 128 -13.15 -8.28 5.30
C SER A 128 -11.88 -7.61 5.82
N CYS A 129 -11.10 -7.05 4.91
CA CYS A 129 -9.83 -6.39 5.21
C CYS A 129 -9.79 -5.12 4.35
N PRO A 130 -10.33 -4.01 4.86
CA PRO A 130 -10.38 -2.78 4.09
C PRO A 130 -8.96 -2.31 3.74
N LEU A 131 -8.82 -1.67 2.58
CA LEU A 131 -7.58 -0.95 2.20
C LEU A 131 -7.77 0.56 2.19
N VAL A 132 -8.97 0.99 1.87
CA VAL A 132 -9.33 2.40 1.74
C VAL A 132 -10.76 2.55 2.22
N GLU A 133 -10.97 3.53 3.10
CA GLU A 133 -12.25 3.82 3.69
C GLU A 133 -12.49 5.33 3.73
N ILE A 134 -13.75 5.72 3.65
CA ILE A 134 -14.19 7.02 4.15
C ILE A 134 -14.65 6.78 5.57
N VAL A 135 -14.02 7.44 6.52
CA VAL A 135 -14.38 7.32 7.93
C VAL A 135 -15.16 8.55 8.34
N SER A 136 -16.37 8.31 8.84
CA SER A 136 -17.24 9.29 9.45
C SER A 136 -17.87 8.70 10.71
N PRO A 137 -18.46 9.52 11.61
CA PRO A 137 -19.17 8.99 12.77
C PRO A 137 -20.31 8.01 12.45
N ASP A 138 -20.88 8.07 11.24
CA ASP A 138 -22.16 7.45 10.91
C ASP A 138 -22.08 6.38 9.81
N GLU A 139 -20.97 6.30 9.06
CA GLU A 139 -20.84 5.41 7.90
C GLU A 139 -19.39 5.07 7.57
N ASN A 140 -19.14 3.80 7.22
CA ASN A 140 -17.89 3.28 6.65
C ASN A 140 -18.20 2.57 5.33
N ALA A 141 -17.46 2.92 4.27
CA ALA A 141 -17.51 2.20 2.98
C ALA A 141 -16.16 1.51 2.74
N SER A 142 -16.19 0.18 2.49
CA SER A 142 -15.00 -0.64 2.24
C SER A 142 -15.09 -1.40 0.92
N ILE A 143 -13.93 -1.74 0.34
CA ILE A 143 -13.84 -2.42 -0.96
C ILE A 143 -13.06 -3.74 -0.78
N PRO A 144 -13.59 -4.90 -1.24
CA PRO A 144 -12.89 -6.17 -1.16
C PRO A 144 -11.58 -6.24 -1.95
N LEU A 145 -10.59 -6.93 -1.37
CA LEU A 145 -9.19 -7.00 -1.81
C LEU A 145 -8.91 -7.80 -3.09
N ASN A 146 -9.65 -8.88 -3.31
CA ASN A 146 -9.30 -9.91 -4.29
C ASN A 146 -9.32 -9.41 -5.75
N GLN A 147 -9.99 -8.30 -6.03
CA GLN A 147 -10.06 -7.70 -7.36
C GLN A 147 -8.80 -6.89 -7.73
N PHE A 148 -7.90 -6.63 -6.77
CA PHE A 148 -6.74 -5.74 -6.97
C PHE A 148 -5.39 -6.45 -6.86
N THR A 149 -5.35 -7.74 -6.52
CA THR A 149 -4.09 -8.50 -6.39
C THR A 149 -3.28 -8.44 -7.67
N GLY A 150 -2.00 -8.03 -7.55
CA GLY A 150 -1.08 -7.91 -8.69
C GLY A 150 -1.43 -6.80 -9.68
N LYS A 151 -2.39 -5.92 -9.36
CA LYS A 151 -2.76 -4.78 -10.19
C LYS A 151 -2.11 -3.51 -9.67
N HIS A 152 -1.59 -2.71 -10.61
CA HIS A 152 -1.30 -1.30 -10.38
C HIS A 152 -2.58 -0.52 -10.61
N THR A 153 -3.07 0.15 -9.57
CA THR A 153 -4.36 0.83 -9.62
C THR A 153 -4.17 2.33 -9.47
N HIS A 154 -4.95 3.09 -10.23
CA HIS A 154 -5.18 4.50 -10.00
C HIS A 154 -6.60 4.67 -9.48
N GLN A 155 -6.72 5.22 -8.28
CA GLN A 155 -8.00 5.43 -7.62
C GLN A 155 -8.40 6.89 -7.68
N THR A 156 -9.68 7.14 -7.93
CA THR A 156 -10.30 8.46 -7.84
C THR A 156 -11.54 8.36 -6.96
N TRP A 157 -11.55 9.14 -5.87
CA TRP A 157 -12.66 9.22 -4.93
C TRP A 157 -13.18 10.65 -4.96
N THR A 158 -14.41 10.84 -5.42
CA THR A 158 -15.08 12.14 -5.42
C THR A 158 -16.21 12.11 -4.41
N LEU A 159 -16.18 13.02 -3.45
CA LEU A 159 -17.03 13.01 -2.27
C LEU A 159 -17.69 14.37 -2.10
N LYS A 160 -19.01 14.36 -1.88
CA LYS A 160 -19.72 15.50 -1.32
C LYS A 160 -20.13 15.15 0.10
N SER A 161 -19.63 15.90 1.08
CA SER A 161 -19.94 15.68 2.49
C SER A 161 -21.18 16.47 2.93
N GLY A 162 -21.78 16.11 4.07
CA GLY A 162 -22.92 16.84 4.65
C GLY A 162 -24.29 16.48 4.05
N PRO A 163 -25.32 17.31 4.26
CA PRO A 163 -26.69 17.05 3.78
C PRO A 163 -26.76 16.85 2.26
N GLY A 164 -27.38 15.75 1.83
CA GLY A 164 -27.43 15.36 0.41
C GLY A 164 -26.03 15.06 -0.15
N GLY A 165 -25.18 14.47 0.69
CA GLY A 165 -23.87 13.98 0.32
C GLY A 165 -23.92 12.77 -0.60
N TRP A 166 -22.76 12.41 -1.11
CA TRP A 166 -22.57 11.24 -1.95
C TRP A 166 -21.08 10.88 -2.05
N ALA A 167 -20.80 9.69 -2.56
CA ALA A 167 -19.48 9.23 -2.94
C ALA A 167 -19.51 8.57 -4.32
N ASP A 168 -18.61 8.98 -5.22
CA ASP A 168 -18.30 8.29 -6.49
C ASP A 168 -16.84 7.82 -6.41
N VAL A 169 -16.66 6.50 -6.42
CA VAL A 169 -15.36 5.84 -6.37
C VAL A 169 -15.13 5.13 -7.69
N LYS A 170 -13.98 5.43 -8.30
CA LYS A 170 -13.52 4.78 -9.52
C LYS A 170 -12.11 4.24 -9.30
N VAL A 171 -11.92 2.95 -9.59
CA VAL A 171 -10.61 2.31 -9.59
C VAL A 171 -10.31 1.80 -10.98
N VAL A 172 -9.17 2.20 -11.54
CA VAL A 172 -8.72 1.75 -12.86
C VAL A 172 -7.40 0.99 -12.76
N ASP A 173 -7.23 -0.03 -13.60
CA ASP A 173 -5.95 -0.67 -13.87
C ASP A 173 -5.08 0.32 -14.66
N GLU A 174 -3.92 0.70 -14.10
CA GLU A 174 -3.08 1.76 -14.69
C GLU A 174 -2.46 1.31 -16.02
N ALA A 175 -2.15 0.03 -16.18
CA ALA A 175 -1.50 -0.49 -17.37
C ALA A 175 -2.45 -0.53 -18.57
N THR A 176 -3.73 -0.88 -18.34
CA THR A 176 -4.73 -1.09 -19.40
C THR A 176 -5.74 0.04 -19.52
N GLY A 177 -5.88 0.88 -18.49
CA GLY A 177 -6.95 1.87 -18.37
C GLY A 177 -8.34 1.28 -18.08
N ALA A 178 -8.45 -0.04 -17.91
CA ALA A 178 -9.72 -0.71 -17.65
C ALA A 178 -10.27 -0.28 -16.27
N THR A 179 -11.58 -0.01 -16.20
CA THR A 179 -12.23 0.21 -14.91
C THR A 179 -12.41 -1.11 -14.19
N LEU A 180 -11.76 -1.26 -13.04
CA LEU A 180 -11.83 -2.44 -12.18
C LEU A 180 -13.03 -2.36 -11.23
N LEU A 181 -13.29 -1.16 -10.72
CA LEU A 181 -14.42 -0.89 -9.83
C LEU A 181 -15.03 0.47 -10.17
N ARG A 182 -16.35 0.52 -10.13
CA ARG A 182 -17.09 1.76 -9.95
C ARG A 182 -18.13 1.57 -8.86
N TYR A 183 -18.12 2.46 -7.88
CA TYR A 183 -19.04 2.44 -6.75
C TYR A 183 -19.65 3.83 -6.58
N ASN A 184 -20.96 3.89 -6.37
CA ASN A 184 -21.68 5.12 -6.09
C ASN A 184 -22.56 4.91 -4.86
N ALA A 185 -22.48 5.83 -3.92
CA ALA A 185 -23.37 5.90 -2.77
C ALA A 185 -23.98 7.29 -2.67
N THR A 186 -25.25 7.35 -2.29
CA THR A 186 -25.98 8.61 -2.06
C THR A 186 -26.60 8.57 -0.68
N GLY A 187 -26.57 9.67 0.04
CA GLY A 187 -27.03 9.73 1.43
C GLY A 187 -26.27 10.78 2.21
N GLN A 188 -26.58 10.94 3.48
CA GLN A 188 -25.81 11.86 4.32
C GLN A 188 -24.41 11.30 4.55
N ASN A 189 -23.44 11.76 3.75
CA ASN A 189 -22.05 11.36 3.87
C ASN A 189 -21.37 12.25 4.93
N SER A 190 -21.40 11.79 6.19
CA SER A 190 -20.96 12.46 7.45
C SER A 190 -21.83 13.62 7.96
N GLN A 191 -22.08 13.67 9.29
CA GLN A 191 -22.79 14.78 9.95
C GLN A 191 -21.88 15.87 10.55
N GLY A 192 -20.56 15.66 10.62
CA GLY A 192 -19.65 16.59 11.30
C GLY A 192 -18.30 16.74 10.58
N THR A 193 -17.41 15.79 10.79
CA THR A 193 -16.14 15.72 10.07
C THR A 193 -15.97 14.36 9.41
N TYR A 194 -15.19 14.33 8.34
CA TYR A 194 -14.80 13.10 7.68
C TYR A 194 -13.31 13.15 7.34
N TYR A 195 -12.73 11.98 7.12
CA TYR A 195 -11.41 11.82 6.52
C TYR A 195 -11.37 10.54 5.69
N MET A 196 -10.39 10.47 4.80
CA MET A 196 -10.08 9.21 4.12
C MET A 196 -9.03 8.47 4.93
N ARG A 197 -9.24 7.17 5.10
CA ARG A 197 -8.29 6.24 5.67
C ARG A 197 -7.74 5.36 4.56
N VAL A 198 -6.43 5.14 4.55
CA VAL A 198 -5.75 4.16 3.71
C VAL A 198 -4.97 3.25 4.64
N GLY A 199 -5.01 1.95 4.42
CA GLY A 199 -4.40 0.99 5.33
C GLY A 199 -5.31 -0.18 5.61
N THR A 200 -4.84 -1.07 6.45
CA THR A 200 -5.54 -2.29 6.83
C THR A 200 -5.51 -2.45 8.33
N ASP A 201 -6.65 -2.83 8.88
CA ASP A 201 -6.84 -3.45 10.17
C ASP A 201 -7.46 -4.84 9.97
N ARG A 202 -6.94 -5.85 10.69
CA ARG A 202 -7.49 -7.21 10.63
C ARG A 202 -7.31 -7.93 11.95
N ALA A 203 -8.25 -8.80 12.29
CA ALA A 203 -8.09 -9.67 13.46
C ALA A 203 -6.86 -10.58 13.31
N ALA A 204 -6.11 -10.74 14.40
CA ALA A 204 -4.92 -11.60 14.45
C ALA A 204 -5.30 -13.08 14.58
N ASP A 205 -5.86 -13.67 13.51
CA ASP A 205 -6.33 -15.05 13.49
C ASP A 205 -5.30 -16.06 12.93
N ASN A 206 -5.57 -17.36 13.07
CA ASN A 206 -4.63 -18.41 12.65
C ASN A 206 -4.57 -18.63 11.12
N ASN A 207 -5.38 -17.93 10.32
CA ASN A 207 -5.49 -18.10 8.87
C ASN A 207 -4.93 -16.90 8.09
N LEU A 208 -4.13 -16.05 8.75
CA LEU A 208 -3.54 -14.89 8.13
C LEU A 208 -2.59 -15.22 6.98
N LYS A 209 -2.70 -14.43 5.92
CA LYS A 209 -1.74 -14.39 4.81
C LYS A 209 -0.88 -13.13 4.93
N PRO A 210 0.38 -13.17 4.48
CA PRO A 210 1.19 -11.95 4.49
C PRO A 210 0.51 -10.91 3.61
N LEU A 211 0.45 -9.66 4.08
CA LEU A 211 -0.05 -8.53 3.31
C LEU A 211 1.11 -7.61 3.00
N LYS A 212 1.21 -7.16 1.75
CA LYS A 212 2.13 -6.09 1.37
C LYS A 212 1.46 -5.20 0.34
N VAL A 213 1.49 -3.91 0.63
CA VAL A 213 0.82 -2.88 -0.17
C VAL A 213 1.79 -1.75 -0.41
N TYR A 214 1.83 -1.31 -1.66
CA TYR A 214 2.51 -0.10 -2.07
C TYR A 214 1.47 0.94 -2.38
N TRP A 215 1.63 2.16 -1.88
CA TRP A 215 0.68 3.23 -2.13
C TRP A 215 1.41 4.56 -2.23
N GLY A 216 0.78 5.51 -2.92
CA GLY A 216 1.28 6.87 -2.91
C GLY A 216 0.71 7.76 -4.00
N ASP A 217 1.48 8.78 -4.35
CA ASP A 217 1.06 9.86 -5.26
C ASP A 217 -0.29 10.48 -4.87
N TRP A 218 -0.50 10.66 -3.56
CA TRP A 218 -1.73 11.21 -3.02
C TRP A 218 -1.92 12.68 -3.41
N LEU A 219 -3.14 13.00 -3.83
CA LEU A 219 -3.62 14.37 -4.03
C LEU A 219 -5.07 14.47 -3.55
N GLY A 220 -5.35 15.41 -2.64
CA GLY A 220 -6.71 15.76 -2.22
C GLY A 220 -6.99 17.24 -2.46
N LYS A 221 -8.06 17.57 -3.19
CA LYS A 221 -8.43 18.96 -3.49
C LYS A 221 -9.93 19.18 -3.53
N TYR A 222 -10.35 20.42 -3.28
CA TYR A 222 -11.71 20.87 -3.61
C TYR A 222 -11.89 20.98 -5.12
N ILE A 223 -13.10 20.72 -5.60
CA ILE A 223 -13.49 20.88 -7.01
C ILE A 223 -14.83 21.59 -7.14
#